data_AF-A0A1V2AYK5-F1
#
_entry.id   AF-A0A1V2AYK5-F1
#
_cell.length_a   1.000
_cell.length_b   1.000
_cell.length_c   1.000
_cell.angle_alpha   90.00
_cell.angle_beta   90.00
_cell.angle_gamma   90.00
#
_symmetry.space_group_name_H-M   'P 1'
#
loop_
_entity.id
_entity.type
_entity.pdbx_description
1 polymer ?
#
loop_
_entity_poly.entity_id
_entity_poly.type
_entity_poly.pdbx_seq_one_letter_code
_entity_poly.pdbx_strand_id
1 'polypeptide(L)'
;MKDFPIDKASWHTQKPRNYEFDSTIIYKYFRSIIDYMFANGLLNNPILVADQEVTDDTQIMASDLTPEGFQFVKAVYGKWTDKVVDGKISPDDYKLLDKALKKIRKPK
;
A
#
# COMPACT_ATOMS: atom_id res chain seq x y z
N MET A 1 -13.92 -15.18 7.67
CA MET A 1 -13.01 -15.24 6.50
C MET A 1 -11.66 -15.73 7.00
N LYS A 2 -10.91 -16.48 6.19
CA LYS A 2 -9.49 -16.71 6.50
C LYS A 2 -8.76 -15.39 6.29
N ASP A 3 -7.89 -15.04 7.23
CA ASP A 3 -6.97 -13.93 7.05
C ASP A 3 -5.89 -14.31 6.04
N PHE A 4 -5.43 -13.35 5.24
CA PHE A 4 -4.43 -13.57 4.21
C PHE A 4 -3.64 -12.28 3.91
N PRO A 5 -2.36 -12.40 3.52
CA PRO A 5 -1.56 -11.24 3.13
C PRO A 5 -2.10 -10.65 1.82
N ILE A 6 -2.35 -9.33 1.83
CA ILE A 6 -2.65 -8.53 0.64
C ILE A 6 -1.36 -8.22 -0.09
N ASP A 7 -0.33 -7.81 0.65
CA ASP A 7 0.98 -7.49 0.12
C ASP A 7 2.07 -7.67 1.19
N LYS A 8 3.28 -8.04 0.78
CA LYS A 8 4.45 -8.18 1.66
C LYS A 8 5.68 -7.61 0.98
N ALA A 9 6.47 -6.81 1.70
CA ALA A 9 7.65 -6.14 1.15
C ALA A 9 8.63 -7.13 0.50
N SER A 10 8.89 -8.27 1.15
CA SER A 10 9.78 -9.32 0.64
C SER A 10 9.35 -9.89 -0.71
N TRP A 11 8.05 -9.86 -1.06
CA TRP A 11 7.58 -10.31 -2.37
C TRP A 11 8.10 -9.45 -3.51
N HIS A 12 8.47 -8.20 -3.23
CA HIS A 12 8.97 -7.26 -4.21
C HIS A 12 10.48 -7.06 -4.11
N THR A 13 11.04 -6.97 -2.91
CA THR A 13 12.49 -6.77 -2.71
C THR A 13 13.30 -8.00 -3.13
N GLN A 14 12.78 -9.20 -2.87
CA GLN A 14 13.46 -10.47 -3.19
C GLN A 14 13.09 -11.04 -4.56
N LYS A 15 12.21 -10.36 -5.31
CA LYS A 15 11.80 -10.78 -6.65
C LYS A 15 13.02 -10.79 -7.59
N PRO A 16 13.38 -11.94 -8.19
CA PRO A 16 14.46 -12.00 -9.16
C PRO A 16 14.15 -11.10 -10.36
N ARG A 17 15.13 -10.29 -10.78
CA ARG A 17 15.03 -9.38 -11.92
C ARG A 17 16.27 -9.53 -12.80
N ASN A 18 16.08 -9.31 -14.10
CA ASN A 18 17.16 -9.28 -15.08
C ASN A 18 17.74 -7.87 -15.31
N TYR A 19 17.44 -6.93 -14.40
CA TYR A 19 17.90 -5.54 -14.43
C TYR A 19 18.16 -5.06 -12.99
N GLU A 20 18.98 -4.01 -12.84
CA GLU A 20 19.22 -3.37 -11.55
C GLU A 20 17.95 -2.68 -11.03
N PHE A 21 17.54 -3.02 -9.81
CA PHE A 21 16.34 -2.49 -9.20
C PHE A 21 16.65 -1.97 -7.80
N ASP A 22 16.42 -0.68 -7.59
CA ASP A 22 16.52 -0.07 -6.27
C ASP A 22 15.32 -0.47 -5.41
N SER A 23 15.51 -1.47 -4.55
CA SER A 23 14.48 -1.95 -3.63
C SER A 23 14.05 -0.91 -2.58
N THR A 24 14.79 0.20 -2.39
CA THR A 24 14.39 1.25 -1.44
C THR A 24 13.06 1.89 -1.82
N ILE A 25 12.67 1.86 -3.11
CA ILE A 25 11.35 2.33 -3.54
C ILE A 25 10.22 1.50 -2.94
N ILE A 26 10.45 0.20 -2.70
CA ILE A 26 9.47 -0.71 -2.10
C ILE A 26 9.19 -0.26 -0.67
N TYR A 27 10.24 -0.10 0.14
CA TYR A 27 10.12 0.33 1.52
C TYR A 27 9.46 1.71 1.64
N LYS A 28 9.84 2.65 0.76
CA LYS A 28 9.25 3.99 0.71
C LYS A 28 7.75 3.94 0.41
N TYR A 29 7.31 3.13 -0.56
CA TYR A 29 5.89 3.06 -0.86
C TYR A 29 5.09 2.33 0.22
N PHE A 30 5.64 1.29 0.85
CA PHE A 30 4.98 0.61 1.97
C PHE A 30 4.73 1.58 3.12
N ARG A 31 5.74 2.38 3.47
CA ARG A 31 5.57 3.42 4.49
C ARG A 31 4.46 4.39 4.10
N SER A 32 4.57 4.92 2.89
CA SER A 32 3.66 5.93 2.36
C SER A 32 2.21 5.45 2.33
N ILE A 33 1.95 4.24 1.82
CA ILE A 33 0.59 3.71 1.72
C ILE A 33 0.01 3.35 3.08
N ILE A 34 0.81 2.80 4.01
CA ILE A 34 0.35 2.48 5.36
C ILE A 34 -0.07 3.77 6.07
N ASP A 35 0.76 4.80 6.02
CA ASP A 35 0.47 6.11 6.61
C ASP A 35 -0.79 6.73 5.98
N TYR A 36 -0.90 6.69 4.64
CA TYR A 36 -2.08 7.17 3.93
C TYR A 36 -3.35 6.43 4.34
N MET A 37 -3.31 5.09 4.39
CA MET A 37 -4.47 4.27 4.74
C MET A 37 -4.88 4.50 6.20
N PHE A 38 -3.92 4.60 7.12
CA PHE A 38 -4.20 4.90 8.52
C PHE A 38 -4.84 6.28 8.68
N ALA A 39 -4.24 7.32 8.09
CA ALA A 39 -4.75 8.69 8.15
C ALA A 39 -6.17 8.85 7.57
N ASN A 40 -6.55 7.97 6.64
CA ASN A 40 -7.87 7.96 6.02
C ASN A 40 -8.87 6.99 6.69
N GLY A 41 -8.52 6.31 7.78
CA GLY A 41 -9.41 5.37 8.47
C GLY A 41 -9.68 4.07 7.68
N LEU A 42 -8.76 3.70 6.79
CA LEU A 42 -8.84 2.47 5.99
C LEU A 42 -8.23 1.26 6.69
N LEU A 43 -7.56 1.48 7.82
CA LEU A 43 -7.00 0.43 8.68
C LEU A 43 -7.73 0.36 10.02
N ASN A 44 -7.87 -0.85 10.56
CA ASN A 44 -8.43 -1.10 11.90
C ASN A 44 -7.47 -0.65 13.00
N ASN A 45 -6.16 -0.83 12.77
CA ASN A 45 -5.07 -0.47 13.69
C ASN A 45 -3.85 0.02 12.89
N PRO A 46 -2.91 0.76 13.50
CA PRO A 46 -1.62 1.06 12.88
C PRO A 46 -0.84 -0.23 12.60
N ILE A 47 -0.35 -0.40 11.36
CA ILE A 47 0.56 -1.52 11.01
C ILE A 47 2.00 -1.20 11.43
N LEU A 48 2.39 0.08 11.36
CA LEU A 48 3.70 0.59 11.75
C LEU A 48 3.51 1.72 12.75
N VAL A 49 4.40 1.82 13.74
CA VAL A 49 4.51 3.03 14.58
C VAL A 49 5.33 4.10 13.89
N ALA A 50 5.22 5.36 14.35
CA ALA A 50 5.80 6.53 13.67
C ALA A 50 7.28 6.37 13.33
N ASP A 51 8.09 5.82 14.25
CA ASP A 51 9.54 5.67 14.11
C ASP A 51 9.98 4.27 13.63
N GLN A 52 9.04 3.39 13.29
CA GLN A 52 9.36 2.05 12.81
C GLN A 52 9.69 2.05 11.32
N GLU A 53 10.88 1.54 11.01
CA GLU A 53 11.32 1.32 9.63
C GLU A 53 10.55 0.17 8.97
N VAL A 54 10.31 0.32 7.67
CA VAL A 54 9.77 -0.77 6.85
C VAL A 54 10.88 -1.78 6.58
N THR A 55 10.57 -3.06 6.78
CA THR A 55 11.49 -4.16 6.53
C THR A 55 10.86 -5.16 5.56
N ASP A 56 11.61 -6.17 5.14
CA ASP A 56 11.09 -7.28 4.34
C ASP A 56 9.91 -8.01 4.98
N ASP A 57 9.79 -7.98 6.31
CA ASP A 57 8.70 -8.59 7.04
C ASP A 57 7.45 -7.72 7.15
N THR A 58 7.53 -6.44 6.76
CA THR A 58 6.36 -5.58 6.70
C THR A 58 5.37 -6.12 5.67
N GLN A 59 4.13 -6.30 6.12
CA GLN A 59 3.03 -6.82 5.32
C GLN A 59 1.74 -6.08 5.65
N ILE A 60 0.82 -6.07 4.69
CA ILE A 60 -0.55 -5.60 4.85
C ILE A 60 -1.43 -6.83 4.80
N MET A 61 -2.15 -7.13 5.88
CA MET A 61 -3.07 -8.26 5.97
C MET A 61 -4.49 -7.84 5.63
N ALA A 62 -5.31 -8.79 5.18
CA ALA A 62 -6.73 -8.55 4.96
C ALA A 62 -7.44 -8.15 6.27
N SER A 63 -7.01 -8.68 7.42
CA SER A 63 -7.52 -8.30 8.74
C SER A 63 -7.13 -6.89 9.19
N ASP A 64 -6.08 -6.30 8.63
CA ASP A 64 -5.67 -4.94 8.99
C ASP A 64 -6.61 -3.90 8.41
N LEU A 65 -7.35 -4.24 7.35
CA LEU A 65 -8.19 -3.32 6.59
C LEU A 65 -9.61 -3.23 7.18
N THR A 66 -10.17 -2.02 7.18
CA THR A 66 -11.61 -1.84 7.36
C THR A 66 -12.36 -2.37 6.12
N PRO A 67 -13.70 -2.55 6.17
CA PRO A 67 -14.47 -2.89 4.97
C PRO A 67 -14.27 -1.89 3.81
N GLU A 68 -14.14 -0.61 4.13
CA GLU A 68 -13.81 0.44 3.15
C GLU A 68 -12.37 0.29 2.64
N GLY A 69 -11.40 0.06 3.54
CA GLY A 69 -10.01 -0.20 3.17
C GLY A 69 -9.86 -1.37 2.21
N PHE A 70 -10.62 -2.44 2.41
CA PHE A 70 -10.62 -3.59 1.52
C PHE A 70 -11.17 -3.25 0.11
N GLN A 71 -12.22 -2.41 0.03
CA GLN A 71 -12.72 -1.92 -1.25
C GLN A 71 -11.70 -1.00 -1.94
N PHE A 72 -11.04 -0.14 -1.16
CA PHE A 72 -10.00 0.76 -1.64
C PHE A 72 -8.82 -0.02 -2.26
N VAL A 73 -8.31 -1.02 -1.55
CA VAL A 73 -7.21 -1.87 -2.03
C VAL A 73 -7.58 -2.53 -3.35
N LYS A 74 -8.77 -3.13 -3.43
CA LYS A 74 -9.28 -3.74 -4.67
C LYS A 74 -9.40 -2.76 -5.84
N ALA A 75 -9.77 -1.51 -5.55
CA ALA A 75 -10.08 -0.53 -6.58
C ALA A 75 -8.83 0.11 -7.19
N VAL A 76 -7.76 0.33 -6.41
CA VAL A 76 -6.67 1.21 -6.84
C VAL A 76 -5.26 0.78 -6.46
N TYR A 77 -5.08 -0.06 -5.42
CA TYR A 77 -3.76 -0.30 -4.83
C TYR A 77 -2.74 -0.84 -5.86
N GLY A 78 -3.06 -1.94 -6.55
CA GLY A 78 -2.15 -2.52 -7.55
C GLY A 78 -1.77 -1.55 -8.68
N LYS A 79 -2.73 -0.75 -9.17
CA LYS A 79 -2.46 0.25 -10.21
C LYS A 79 -1.53 1.36 -9.71
N TRP A 80 -1.66 1.73 -8.44
CA TRP A 80 -0.82 2.74 -7.84
C TRP A 80 0.59 2.20 -7.58
N THR A 81 0.73 0.99 -7.01
CA THR A 81 2.04 0.35 -6.79
C THR A 81 2.80 0.16 -8.11
N ASP A 82 2.13 -0.26 -9.18
CA ASP A 82 2.75 -0.41 -10.50
C ASP A 82 3.34 0.92 -10.99
N LYS A 83 2.60 2.02 -10.83
CA LYS A 83 3.09 3.35 -11.23
C LYS A 83 4.26 3.84 -10.40
N VAL A 84 4.28 3.53 -9.10
CA VAL A 84 5.39 3.89 -8.21
C VAL A 84 6.64 3.08 -8.58
N VAL A 85 6.50 1.76 -8.74
CA VAL A 85 7.61 0.85 -9.10
C VAL A 85 8.16 1.14 -10.50
N ASP A 86 7.30 1.53 -11.44
CA ASP A 86 7.69 2.00 -12.78
C ASP A 86 8.35 3.39 -12.77
N GLY A 87 8.44 4.07 -11.62
CA GLY A 87 8.97 5.43 -11.51
C GLY A 87 8.11 6.51 -12.17
N LYS A 88 6.84 6.21 -12.49
CA LYS A 88 5.90 7.14 -13.15
C LYS A 88 5.32 8.18 -12.19
N ILE A 89 5.25 7.85 -10.91
CA ILE A 89 4.82 8.74 -9.82
C ILE A 89 5.68 8.48 -8.59
N SER A 90 5.77 9.47 -7.71
CA SER A 90 6.41 9.29 -6.41
C SER A 90 5.49 8.54 -5.43
N PRO A 91 6.05 7.85 -4.43
CA PRO A 91 5.27 7.18 -3.39
C PRO A 91 4.35 8.10 -2.58
N ASP A 92 4.55 9.40 -2.57
CA ASP A 92 3.69 10.40 -1.90
C ASP A 92 2.67 11.05 -2.85
N ASP A 93 2.63 10.66 -4.14
CA ASP A 93 1.59 11.10 -5.06
C ASP A 93 0.30 10.30 -4.83
N TYR A 94 -0.56 10.88 -4.00
CA TYR A 94 -1.86 10.31 -3.65
C TYR A 94 -2.99 10.70 -4.61
N LYS A 95 -2.76 11.43 -5.71
CA LYS A 95 -3.84 11.91 -6.59
C LYS A 95 -4.71 10.77 -7.12
N LEU A 96 -4.09 9.64 -7.46
CA LEU A 96 -4.79 8.45 -7.92
C LEU A 96 -5.60 7.79 -6.79
N LEU A 97 -5.01 7.72 -5.60
CA LEU A 97 -5.64 7.15 -4.40
C LEU A 97 -6.83 7.99 -3.95
N ASP A 98 -6.66 9.31 -3.83
CA ASP A 98 -7.71 10.26 -3.45
C ASP A 98 -8.90 10.20 -4.41
N LYS A 99 -8.63 10.09 -5.71
CA LYS A 99 -9.68 9.97 -6.73
C LYS A 99 -10.48 8.68 -6.55
N ALA A 100 -9.84 7.58 -6.19
CA ALA A 100 -10.52 6.32 -5.93
C ALA A 100 -11.31 6.37 -4.62
N LEU A 101 -10.71 6.88 -3.54
CA LEU A 101 -11.35 7.00 -2.24
C LEU A 101 -12.58 7.90 -2.29
N LYS A 102 -12.50 9.06 -2.98
CA LYS A 102 -13.65 9.95 -3.21
C LYS A 102 -14.79 9.26 -3.94
N LYS A 103 -14.50 8.35 -4.88
CA LYS A 103 -15.53 7.59 -5.60
C LYS A 103 -16.20 6.55 -4.72
N ILE A 104 -15.44 5.88 -3.85
CA ILE A 104 -15.96 4.91 -2.88
C ILE A 104 -16.88 5.59 -1.86
N ARG A 105 -16.46 6.77 -1.37
CA ARG A 105 -17.19 7.58 -0.39
C ARG A 105 -18.36 8.38 -0.95
N LYS A 106 -18.46 8.51 -2.28
CA LYS A 106 -19.54 9.31 -2.88
C LYS A 106 -20.86 8.57 -2.63
N PRO A 107 -21.87 9.20 -2.00
CA PRO A 107 -23.17 8.59 -1.85
C PRO A 107 -23.74 8.27 -3.24
N LYS A 108 -24.33 7.08 -3.37
CA LYS A 108 -25.09 6.67 -4.56
C LYS A 108 -26.40 7.42 -4.63
#